data_AF-A0AAN6ENB5-F1
#
_entry.id   AF-A0AAN6ENB5-F1
#
_cell.length_a   1.000
_cell.length_b   1.000
_cell.length_c   1.000
_cell.angle_alpha   90.00
_cell.angle_beta   90.00
_cell.angle_gamma   90.00
#
_symmetry.space_group_name_H-M   'P 1'
#
loop_
_entity.id
_entity.type
_entity.pdbx_description
1 polymer ?
#
loop_
_entity_poly.entity_id
_entity_poly.type
_entity_poly.pdbx_seq_one_letter_code
_entity_poly.pdbx_strand_id
1 'polypeptide(L)' 'MAGNTATGDVTASASGSDGQLKLLSLDGGGVRGLSSLLILKKIMREVGAAMNPPREQLKPCEYFDLIGGTSTGG' A
#
# COMPACT_ATOMS: atom_id res chain seq x y z
N MET A 1 23.03 41.47 -10.23
CA MET A 1 22.93 40.99 -8.83
C MET A 1 21.53 41.33 -8.36
N ALA A 2 20.62 40.45 -7.99
CA ALA A 2 20.58 38.99 -7.82
C ALA A 2 19.28 38.52 -8.52
N GLY A 3 19.26 37.43 -9.30
CA GLY A 3 19.25 36.08 -8.77
C GLY A 3 17.82 35.67 -8.43
N ASN A 4 16.98 35.46 -9.46
CA ASN A 4 15.61 34.98 -9.31
C ASN A 4 15.67 33.46 -9.01
N THR A 5 15.61 33.06 -7.74
CA THR A 5 15.53 31.64 -7.38
C THR A 5 14.08 31.20 -7.51
N ALA A 6 13.73 30.68 -8.70
CA ALA A 6 12.56 29.85 -8.88
C ALA A 6 12.74 28.59 -8.03
N THR A 7 12.17 28.58 -6.82
CA THR A 7 11.85 27.33 -6.15
C THR A 7 10.71 26.72 -6.95
N GLY A 8 11.07 25.80 -7.86
CA GLY A 8 10.11 25.02 -8.62
C GLY A 8 9.21 24.27 -7.66
N ASP A 9 7.96 24.72 -7.58
CA ASP A 9 6.86 23.88 -7.16
C ASP A 9 6.83 22.69 -8.11
N VAL A 10 7.12 21.49 -7.60
CA VAL A 10 6.92 20.24 -8.34
C VAL A 10 5.41 20.03 -8.41
N THR A 11 4.76 20.76 -9.30
CA THR A 11 3.43 20.39 -9.79
C THR A 11 3.62 19.21 -10.73
N ALA A 12 3.66 18.00 -10.17
CA ALA A 12 3.57 16.78 -10.94
C ALA A 12 2.14 16.63 -11.48
N SER A 13 1.83 17.37 -12.55
CA SER A 13 0.72 17.03 -13.43
C SER A 13 1.18 15.93 -14.37
N ALA A 14 0.98 14.67 -13.99
CA ALA A 14 1.10 13.54 -14.90
C ALA A 14 -0.31 13.13 -15.34
N SER A 15 -0.71 13.57 -16.53
CA SER A 15 -1.88 13.03 -17.22
C SER A 15 -1.49 11.72 -17.89
N GLY A 16 -1.53 10.66 -17.09
CA GLY A 16 -1.52 9.25 -17.48
C GLY A 16 -2.22 8.52 -16.34
N SER A 17 -2.85 7.37 -16.56
CA SER A 17 -3.25 6.51 -15.46
C SER A 17 -1.98 5.93 -14.79
N ASP A 18 -1.20 6.79 -14.14
CA ASP A 18 -0.01 6.44 -13.38
C ASP A 18 -0.51 5.70 -12.14
N GLY A 19 -0.44 4.36 -12.22
CA GLY A 19 -0.95 3.46 -11.20
C GLY A 19 -0.40 3.84 -9.83
N GLN A 20 -1.32 4.21 -8.92
CA GLN A 20 -0.96 4.46 -7.54
C GLN A 20 -0.33 3.20 -6.94
N LEU A 21 0.95 3.28 -6.61
CA LEU A 21 1.69 2.18 -5.98
C LEU A 21 1.09 1.88 -4.60
N LYS A 22 0.82 0.60 -4.35
CA LYS A 22 0.28 0.09 -3.10
C LYS A 22 1.33 -0.71 -2.34
N LEU A 23 1.81 -0.15 -1.24
CA LEU A 23 2.78 -0.76 -0.34
C LEU A 23 2.08 -1.34 0.90
N LEU A 24 2.42 -2.57 1.26
CA LEU A 24 2.09 -3.18 2.54
C LEU A 24 3.37 -3.34 3.38
N SER A 25 3.36 -2.83 4.61
CA SER A 25 4.43 -3.05 5.60
C SER A 25 3.85 -3.74 6.82
N LEU A 26 4.51 -4.80 7.30
CA LEU A 26 4.15 -5.53 8.50
C LEU A 26 5.27 -5.44 9.54
N ASP A 27 4.97 -4.82 10.68
CA ASP A 27 5.93 -4.68 11.76
C ASP A 27 6.11 -5.98 12.57
N GLY A 28 7.31 -6.14 13.11
CA GLY A 28 7.62 -7.20 14.06
C GLY A 28 6.85 -7.01 15.37
N GLY A 29 6.17 -8.06 15.82
CA GLY A 29 5.33 -8.04 17.03
C GLY A 29 5.46 -9.27 17.92
N GLY A 30 6.30 -10.24 17.53
CA GLY A 30 6.39 -11.54 18.20
C GLY A 30 5.06 -12.29 18.07
N VAL A 31 4.62 -12.93 19.16
CA VAL A 31 3.33 -13.64 19.23
C VAL A 31 2.12 -12.74 18.94
N ARG A 32 2.26 -11.41 19.11
CA ARG A 32 1.21 -10.44 18.81
C ARG A 32 1.05 -10.17 17.31
N GLY A 33 1.97 -10.65 16.46
CA GLY A 33 1.86 -10.52 15.00
C GLY A 33 0.57 -11.15 14.42
N LEU A 34 -0.02 -12.12 15.12
CA LEU A 34 -1.28 -12.74 14.72
C LEU A 34 -2.44 -11.71 14.65
N SER A 35 -2.48 -10.71 15.54
CA SER A 35 -3.53 -9.68 15.46
C SER A 35 -3.41 -8.86 14.18
N SER A 36 -2.19 -8.50 13.78
CA SER A 36 -1.94 -7.78 12.53
C SER A 36 -2.36 -8.59 11.31
N LEU A 37 -2.12 -9.90 11.30
CA LEU A 37 -2.57 -10.80 10.23
C LEU A 37 -4.10 -10.95 10.20
N LEU A 38 -4.78 -10.98 11.34
CA LEU A 38 -6.24 -11.01 11.40
C LEU A 38 -6.86 -9.71 10.88
N ILE A 39 -6.25 -8.57 11.20
CA ILE A 39 -6.64 -7.26 10.67
C ILE A 39 -6.43 -7.23 9.15
N LEU A 40 -5.25 -7.62 8.66
CA LEU A 40 -4.95 -7.71 7.24
C LEU A 40 -5.95 -8.62 6.51
N LYS A 41 -6.28 -9.79 7.08
CA LYS A 41 -7.30 -10.70 6.52
C LYS A 41 -8.67 -10.04 6.41
N LYS A 42 -9.07 -9.23 7.39
CA LYS A 42 -10.32 -8.46 7.32
C LYS A 42 -10.24 -7.41 6.20
N ILE A 43 -9.16 -6.62 6.15
CA ILE A 43 -8.95 -5.61 5.11
C ILE A 43 -9.05 -6.23 3.72
N MET A 44 -8.36 -7.35 3.48
CA MET A 44 -8.37 -7.99 2.17
C MET A 44 -9.75 -8.46 1.73
N ARG A 45 -10.58 -8.90 2.69
CA ARG A 45 -11.97 -9.29 2.42
C ARG A 45 -12.82 -8.08 2.00
N GLU A 46 -12.71 -6.97 2.73
CA GLU A 46 -13.46 -5.74 2.43
C GLU A 46 -13.02 -5.18 1.06
N VAL A 47 -11.71 -5.14 0.80
CA VAL A 47 -11.17 -4.69 -0.50
C VAL A 47 -11.66 -5.60 -1.62
N GLY A 48 -11.60 -6.92 -1.45
CA GLY A 48 -12.09 -7.87 -2.44
C GLY A 48 -13.60 -7.73 -2.70
N ALA A 49 -14.40 -7.50 -1.67
CA ALA A 49 -15.84 -7.26 -1.81
C ALA A 49 -16.16 -5.94 -2.54
N ALA A 50 -15.32 -4.91 -2.38
CA ALA A 50 -15.47 -3.61 -3.04
C ALA A 50 -14.99 -3.59 -4.51
N MET A 51 -14.31 -4.64 -4.98
CA MET A 51 -13.88 -4.75 -6.38
C MET A 51 -15.05 -5.03 -7.33
N ASN A 52 -14.84 -4.75 -8.61
CA ASN A 52 -15.76 -5.10 -9.68
C ASN A 52 -15.03 -5.89 -10.79
N PRO A 53 -15.25 -7.21 -10.93
CA PRO A 53 -16.16 -8.03 -10.11
C PRO A 53 -15.64 -8.25 -8.67
N PRO A 54 -16.52 -8.54 -7.70
CA PRO A 54 -16.10 -8.87 -6.35
C PRO A 54 -15.22 -10.12 -6.31
N ARG A 55 -14.22 -10.13 -5.42
CA ARG A 55 -13.29 -11.24 -5.20
C ARG A 55 -13.32 -11.69 -3.75
N GLU A 56 -13.86 -12.88 -3.50
CA GLU A 56 -14.01 -13.43 -2.14
C GLU A 56 -12.65 -13.80 -1.48
N GLN A 57 -11.66 -14.17 -2.30
CA GLN A 57 -10.33 -14.59 -1.85
C GLN A 57 -9.23 -13.75 -2.49
N LEU A 58 -9.24 -12.44 -2.24
CA LEU A 58 -8.17 -11.54 -2.69
C LEU A 58 -6.91 -11.73 -1.86
N LYS A 59 -5.80 -12.15 -2.48
CA LYS A 59 -4.51 -12.28 -1.80
C LYS A 59 -3.81 -10.91 -1.72
N PRO A 60 -3.05 -10.63 -0.64
CA PRO A 60 -2.28 -9.39 -0.54
C PRO A 60 -1.36 -9.15 -1.75
N CYS A 61 -0.69 -10.19 -2.27
CA CYS A 61 0.20 -10.06 -3.43
C CYS A 61 -0.52 -9.79 -4.77
N GLU A 62 -1.84 -9.93 -4.83
CA GLU A 62 -2.63 -9.53 -6.01
C GLU A 62 -3.06 -8.06 -5.92
N TYR A 63 -2.91 -7.43 -4.75
CA TYR A 63 -3.35 -6.07 -4.49
C TYR A 63 -2.21 -5.10 -4.19
N PHE A 64 -1.17 -5.53 -3.50
CA PHE A 64 -0.01 -4.73 -3.16
C PHE A 64 1.14 -5.03 -4.10
N ASP A 65 1.75 -3.97 -4.65
CA ASP A 65 2.88 -4.05 -5.56
C ASP A 65 4.17 -4.39 -4.82
N LEU A 66 4.25 -4.01 -3.54
CA LEU A 66 5.36 -4.31 -2.66
C LEU A 66 4.84 -4.70 -1.28
N ILE A 67 5.41 -5.77 -0.73
CA ILE A 67 5.13 -6.26 0.62
C ILE A 67 6.48 -6.37 1.34
N GLY A 68 6.60 -5.67 2.46
CA GLY A 68 7.76 -5.72 3.34
C GLY A 68 7.37 -5.99 4.78
N GLY A 69 8.32 -6.45 5.58
CA GLY A 69 8.11 -6.60 7.01
C GLY A 69 9.39 -6.81 7.79
N THR A 70 9.30 -6.70 9.12
CA THR A 70 10.44 -6.90 10.03
C THR A 70 10.16 -8.03 11.01
N SER A 71 11.15 -8.87 11.32
CA SER A 71 11.02 -10.00 12.27
C SER A 71 9.82 -10.90 11.92
N THR A 72 8.83 -11.05 12.80
CA THR A 72 7.61 -11.86 12.55
C THR A 72 6.68 -11.31 11.48
N GLY A 73 6.90 -10.07 11.05
CA GLY A 73 6.12 -9.42 9.99
C GLY A 73 6.63 -9.70 8.57
N GLY A 74 7.87 -10.19 8.42
CA GLY A 74 8.42 -10.64 7.12
C GLY A 74 8.16 -12.12 6.90
#